data_AF-K0RGP5-F1
#
_entry.id   AF-K0RGP5-F1
#
_cell.length_a   1.000
_cell.length_b   1.000
_cell.length_c   1.000
_cell.angle_alpha   90.00
_cell.angle_beta   90.00
_cell.angle_gamma   90.00
#
_symmetry.space_group_name_H-M   'P 1'
#
loop_
_entity.id
_entity.type
_entity.pdbx_description
1 polymer ?
#
loop_
_entity_poly.entity_id
_entity_poly.type
_entity_poly.pdbx_seq_one_letter_code
_entity_poly.pdbx_strand_id
1 'polypeptide(L)'
;MTSTAKTVAEIRGLFPTAPADLHIIGLPNAQSLSKIIEYIFKCARKVPSTIDPDNNYLFVATGPDLYTHYAKAGSTFPATLYPRPTRPGNYPQFDDDATSGQQASIKAQFDFELRRYQEVSHMHTALIQTLLSFIQRDYKDAFEDHEAKNIDQSFQEAFQWFLRYYAKDTQAEEKLTVETEVTSFVWNPADGMAPLLRRIKEAANFFIHIQCPKTDEQITDWLVLLVTRTGVYTDEVKKWNLRDGTTAGQETTYQACVAFFLKETINANKVRATPASAFDHGMNAAIADAPNAQTIDNFSAASAANAAAHAEAQRTISSQQAQIQGLQQQIQQQNVQPQSHDFLAQQQAAAQQAAAQQAAAQQAAAQQAMMQHQLNFMQHSFQLRAGSQFPS
;
A
#
# COMPACT_ATOMS: atom_id res chain seq x y z
N MET A 1 -10.59 18.50 37.56
CA MET A 1 -9.91 17.25 37.15
C MET A 1 -8.70 17.63 36.32
N THR A 2 -7.51 17.57 36.89
CA THR A 2 -6.24 17.83 36.18
C THR A 2 -5.95 16.61 35.31
N SER A 3 -6.27 16.68 34.02
CA SER A 3 -5.86 15.68 33.05
C SER A 3 -4.34 15.73 32.92
N THR A 4 -3.64 14.69 33.38
CA THR A 4 -2.20 14.51 33.16
C THR A 4 -1.91 14.33 31.67
N ALA A 5 -0.73 14.77 31.20
CA ALA A 5 -0.29 14.53 29.83
C ALA A 5 -0.22 13.02 29.55
N LYS A 6 -0.73 12.58 28.39
CA LYS A 6 -0.62 11.18 27.97
C LYS A 6 0.84 10.78 27.81
N THR A 7 1.20 9.60 28.28
CA THR A 7 2.53 9.00 28.07
C THR A 7 2.74 8.61 26.61
N VAL A 8 4.01 8.40 26.22
CA VAL A 8 4.36 7.94 24.86
C VAL A 8 3.68 6.61 24.50
N ALA A 9 3.60 5.67 25.46
CA ALA A 9 2.94 4.38 25.24
C ALA A 9 1.43 4.51 25.02
N GLU A 10 0.76 5.37 25.79
CA GLU A 10 -0.67 5.65 25.61
C GLU A 10 -0.94 6.32 24.26
N ILE A 11 -0.09 7.27 23.84
CA ILE A 11 -0.19 7.91 22.52
C ILE A 11 -0.07 6.87 21.41
N ARG A 12 0.94 5.99 21.47
CA ARG A 12 1.15 4.93 20.47
C ARG A 12 0.00 3.91 20.46
N GLY A 13 -0.59 3.61 21.63
CA GLY A 13 -1.76 2.74 21.73
C GLY A 13 -3.01 3.29 21.03
N LEU A 14 -3.05 4.60 20.74
CA LEU A 14 -4.13 5.23 19.98
C LEU A 14 -3.88 5.26 18.47
N PHE A 15 -2.69 4.87 18.00
CA PHE A 15 -2.40 4.87 16.57
C PHE A 15 -3.23 3.80 15.84
N PRO A 16 -3.62 4.05 14.58
CA PRO A 16 -4.29 3.05 13.76
C PRO A 16 -3.43 1.79 13.60
N THR A 17 -4.02 0.68 13.16
CA THR A 17 -3.23 -0.52 12.84
C THR A 17 -2.35 -0.23 11.62
N ALA A 18 -1.07 -0.55 11.74
CA ALA A 18 -0.11 -0.39 10.65
C ALA A 18 -0.38 -1.39 9.52
N PRO A 19 -0.40 -0.95 8.25
CA PRO A 19 -0.35 -1.85 7.10
C PRO A 19 0.90 -2.74 7.12
N ALA A 20 0.75 -4.00 6.72
CA ALA A 20 1.83 -4.98 6.76
C ALA A 20 2.98 -4.62 5.80
N ASP A 21 2.67 -3.96 4.68
CA ASP A 21 3.59 -3.56 3.62
C ASP A 21 4.43 -2.32 3.95
N LEU A 22 4.25 -1.73 5.14
CA LEU A 22 5.08 -0.60 5.58
C LEU A 22 6.47 -1.00 6.08
N HIS A 23 6.68 -2.27 6.46
CA HIS A 23 8.00 -2.71 6.91
C HIS A 23 8.96 -2.72 5.73
N ILE A 24 10.01 -1.93 5.82
CA ILE A 24 11.04 -1.84 4.80
C ILE A 24 11.88 -3.11 4.83
N ILE A 25 12.05 -3.74 3.68
CA ILE A 25 12.99 -4.84 3.48
C ILE A 25 14.19 -4.30 2.71
N GLY A 26 15.37 -4.32 3.32
CA GLY A 26 16.58 -3.75 2.76
C GLY A 26 16.68 -2.23 2.97
N LEU A 27 17.43 -1.57 2.09
CA LEU A 27 17.77 -0.15 2.20
C LEU A 27 16.51 0.75 2.10
N PRO A 28 16.27 1.66 3.07
CA PRO A 28 15.20 2.65 2.96
C PRO A 28 15.37 3.50 1.69
N ASN A 29 14.26 3.82 1.06
CA ASN A 29 14.24 4.57 -0.21
C ASN A 29 13.10 5.60 -0.20
N ALA A 30 13.01 6.49 -1.19
CA ALA A 30 12.09 7.62 -1.12
C ALA A 30 10.61 7.16 -1.14
N GLN A 31 10.28 6.12 -1.91
CA GLN A 31 8.94 5.53 -1.99
C GLN A 31 8.51 4.88 -0.67
N SER A 32 9.37 4.06 -0.08
CA SER A 32 9.08 3.41 1.21
C SER A 32 8.93 4.43 2.34
N LEU A 33 9.82 5.42 2.41
CA LEU A 33 9.71 6.53 3.37
C LEU A 33 8.45 7.37 3.14
N SER A 34 8.06 7.61 1.88
CA SER A 34 6.82 8.30 1.51
C SER A 34 5.57 7.57 2.02
N LYS A 35 5.52 6.23 1.93
CA LYS A 35 4.41 5.44 2.48
C LYS A 35 4.35 5.52 4.01
N ILE A 36 5.50 5.47 4.68
CA ILE A 36 5.58 5.55 6.14
C ILE A 36 5.11 6.92 6.63
N ILE A 37 5.56 8.03 6.02
CA ILE A 37 5.13 9.36 6.46
C ILE A 37 3.63 9.59 6.25
N GLU A 38 3.04 9.05 5.17
CA GLU A 38 1.59 9.09 4.98
C GLU A 38 0.84 8.40 6.14
N TYR A 39 1.34 7.25 6.58
CA TYR A 39 0.81 6.55 7.74
C TYR A 39 1.01 7.33 9.05
N ILE A 40 2.17 7.96 9.22
CA ILE A 40 2.46 8.81 10.38
C ILE A 40 1.51 10.01 10.44
N PHE A 41 1.14 10.62 9.31
CA PHE A 41 0.12 11.67 9.26
C PHE A 41 -1.24 11.15 9.77
N LYS A 42 -1.60 9.91 9.42
CA LYS A 42 -2.83 9.26 9.93
C LYS A 42 -2.75 9.03 11.45
N CYS A 43 -1.59 8.63 11.97
CA CYS A 43 -1.35 8.49 13.40
C CYS A 43 -1.53 9.81 14.15
N ALA A 44 -0.91 10.88 13.65
CA ALA A 44 -0.97 12.21 14.25
C ALA A 44 -2.38 12.81 14.27
N ARG A 45 -3.19 12.50 13.25
CA ARG A 45 -4.60 12.90 13.21
C ARG A 45 -5.51 12.09 14.12
N LYS A 46 -5.08 10.91 14.57
CA LYS A 46 -5.94 10.00 15.36
C LYS A 46 -5.96 10.37 16.84
N VAL A 47 -4.87 10.94 17.35
CA VAL A 47 -4.70 11.28 18.77
C VAL A 47 -5.38 12.62 19.05
N PRO A 48 -6.44 12.69 19.87
CA PRO A 48 -7.13 13.95 20.13
C PRO A 48 -6.23 14.99 20.78
N SER A 49 -6.23 16.21 20.24
CA SER A 49 -5.50 17.36 20.77
C SER A 49 -6.43 18.52 21.09
N THR A 50 -6.16 19.23 22.18
CA THR A 50 -6.82 20.51 22.49
C THR A 50 -6.13 21.70 21.83
N ILE A 51 -4.95 21.50 21.22
CA ILE A 51 -4.14 22.55 20.60
C ILE A 51 -4.72 22.94 19.24
N ASP A 52 -5.00 21.93 18.42
CA ASP A 52 -5.55 22.05 17.08
C ASP A 52 -6.70 21.05 16.98
N PRO A 53 -7.92 21.43 17.39
CA PRO A 53 -9.04 20.50 17.50
C PRO A 53 -9.49 19.91 16.16
N ASP A 54 -9.25 20.64 15.06
CA ASP A 54 -9.64 20.23 13.71
C ASP A 54 -8.64 19.26 13.07
N ASN A 55 -7.35 19.34 13.43
CA ASN A 55 -6.29 18.53 12.81
C ASN A 55 -5.44 17.72 13.80
N ASN A 56 -5.75 17.80 15.09
CA ASN A 56 -5.08 17.10 16.16
C ASN A 56 -3.57 17.41 16.21
N TYR A 57 -2.70 16.39 16.20
CA TYR A 57 -1.25 16.60 16.22
C TYR A 57 -0.63 16.64 14.82
N LEU A 58 -1.42 16.88 13.77
CA LEU A 58 -0.90 16.93 12.40
C LEU A 58 0.28 17.91 12.25
N PHE A 59 0.22 19.07 12.91
CA PHE A 59 1.29 20.08 12.88
C PHE A 59 2.66 19.55 13.36
N VAL A 60 2.66 18.62 14.31
CA VAL A 60 3.86 17.94 14.83
C VAL A 60 4.47 17.03 13.75
N ALA A 61 3.60 16.37 12.97
CA ALA A 61 4.01 15.41 11.97
C ALA A 61 4.41 16.06 10.65
N THR A 62 3.82 17.19 10.24
CA THR A 62 4.04 17.80 8.92
C THR A 62 5.08 18.91 8.92
N GLY A 63 5.18 19.68 10.00
CA GLY A 63 5.84 20.99 9.95
C GLY A 63 5.03 22.03 9.15
N PRO A 64 5.52 23.28 9.06
CA PRO A 64 4.76 24.41 8.51
C PRO A 64 4.50 24.26 7.01
N ASP A 65 5.51 23.87 6.23
CA ASP A 65 5.43 23.83 4.77
C ASP A 65 4.43 22.79 4.26
N LEU A 66 4.34 21.65 4.95
CA LEU A 66 3.47 20.55 4.56
C LEU A 66 2.07 20.67 5.15
N TYR A 67 1.89 21.40 6.25
CA TYR A 67 0.63 21.40 7.00
C TYR A 67 -0.58 21.81 6.15
N THR A 68 -0.43 22.83 5.31
CA THR A 68 -1.50 23.37 4.45
C THR A 68 -2.05 22.34 3.45
N HIS A 69 -1.22 21.38 3.01
CA HIS A 69 -1.63 20.32 2.08
C HIS A 69 -2.53 19.27 2.73
N TYR A 70 -2.47 19.15 4.06
CA TYR A 70 -3.10 18.07 4.81
C TYR A 70 -4.19 18.58 5.75
N ALA A 71 -4.04 19.78 6.29
CA ALA A 71 -4.99 20.35 7.23
C ALA A 71 -6.36 20.59 6.59
N LYS A 72 -7.40 20.60 7.42
CA LYS A 72 -8.74 21.01 7.04
C LYS A 72 -8.69 22.44 6.48
N ALA A 73 -9.40 22.67 5.39
CA ALA A 73 -9.45 23.98 4.74
C ALA A 73 -9.81 25.09 5.74
N GLY A 74 -9.04 26.18 5.71
CA GLY A 74 -9.19 27.31 6.65
C GLY A 74 -8.46 27.15 8.00
N SER A 75 -7.77 26.03 8.24
CA SER A 75 -6.97 25.84 9.47
C SER A 75 -5.68 26.64 9.40
N THR A 76 -5.27 27.21 10.54
CA THR A 76 -4.02 27.95 10.69
C THR A 76 -2.97 27.09 11.40
N PHE A 77 -1.75 27.06 10.87
CA PHE A 77 -0.64 26.34 11.48
C PHE A 77 -0.32 26.89 12.89
N PRO A 78 -0.25 26.04 13.94
CA PRO A 78 0.11 26.47 15.30
C PRO A 78 1.59 26.85 15.48
N ALA A 79 2.05 27.92 14.83
CA ALA A 79 3.47 28.29 14.75
C ALA A 79 4.15 28.47 16.11
N THR A 80 3.46 29.00 17.12
CA THR A 80 4.01 29.23 18.46
C THR A 80 4.27 27.96 19.26
N LEU A 81 3.81 26.81 18.77
CA LEU A 81 3.89 25.50 19.43
C LEU A 81 4.77 24.51 18.65
N TYR A 82 5.37 24.96 17.54
CA TYR A 82 6.23 24.15 16.68
C TYR A 82 7.70 24.62 16.75
N PRO A 83 8.69 23.70 16.74
CA PRO A 83 8.54 22.25 16.81
C PRO A 83 8.01 21.81 18.17
N ARG A 84 8.35 22.52 19.23
CA ARG A 84 7.81 22.31 20.57
C ARG A 84 7.48 23.65 21.22
N PRO A 85 6.48 23.71 22.12
CA PRO A 85 6.31 24.86 22.99
C PRO A 85 7.57 25.08 23.84
N THR A 86 7.78 26.30 24.33
CA THR A 86 8.82 26.56 25.32
C THR A 86 8.56 25.73 26.58
N ARG A 87 9.57 25.00 27.06
CA ARG A 87 9.49 24.27 28.31
C ARG A 87 9.31 25.28 29.45
N PRO A 88 8.26 25.19 30.29
CA PRO A 88 8.18 26.02 31.48
C PRO A 88 9.34 25.66 32.41
N GLY A 89 9.79 26.62 33.22
CA GLY A 89 10.87 26.39 34.19
C GLY A 89 10.59 25.24 35.16
N ASN A 90 11.52 24.98 36.08
CA ASN A 90 11.36 23.84 37.00
C ASN A 90 10.24 24.03 38.04
N TYR A 91 9.85 25.26 38.32
CA TYR A 91 8.84 25.62 39.31
C TYR A 91 8.08 26.90 38.90
N PRO A 92 6.80 27.06 39.30
CA PRO A 92 6.08 28.32 39.14
C PRO A 92 6.81 29.46 39.86
N GLN A 93 6.89 30.62 39.23
CA GLN A 93 7.44 31.84 39.85
C GLN A 93 6.29 32.64 40.46
N PHE A 94 6.43 33.04 41.72
CA PHE A 94 5.45 33.86 42.43
C PHE A 94 6.08 35.22 42.73
N ASP A 95 5.29 36.30 42.61
CA ASP A 95 5.69 37.62 43.10
C ASP A 95 5.61 37.66 44.63
N ASP A 96 6.46 38.47 45.27
CA ASP A 96 6.57 38.55 46.73
C ASP A 96 5.27 38.99 47.43
N ASP A 97 4.39 39.70 46.71
CA ASP A 97 3.09 40.19 47.18
C ASP A 97 1.89 39.43 46.60
N ALA A 98 2.13 38.31 45.91
CA ALA A 98 1.07 37.53 45.27
C ALA A 98 0.08 36.97 46.30
N THR A 99 -1.19 37.36 46.17
CA THR A 99 -2.31 36.82 46.95
C THR A 99 -2.51 35.32 46.69
N SER A 100 -3.20 34.62 47.60
CA SER A 100 -3.52 33.19 47.42
C SER A 100 -4.25 32.88 46.11
N GLY A 101 -5.13 33.79 45.66
CA GLY A 101 -5.82 33.67 44.37
C GLY A 101 -4.90 33.80 43.15
N GLN A 102 -3.92 34.72 43.22
CA GLN A 102 -2.91 34.89 42.17
C GLN A 102 -1.97 33.67 42.13
N GLN A 103 -1.52 33.17 43.28
CA GLN A 103 -0.70 31.97 43.36
C GLN A 103 -1.40 30.75 42.76
N ALA A 104 -2.71 30.58 43.02
CA ALA A 104 -3.49 29.50 42.43
C ALA A 104 -3.58 29.61 40.89
N SER A 105 -3.76 30.83 40.37
CA SER A 105 -3.80 31.11 38.93
C SER A 105 -2.45 30.85 38.26
N ILE A 106 -1.35 31.31 38.85
CA ILE A 106 0.02 31.08 38.39
C ILE A 106 0.33 29.58 38.31
N LYS A 107 -0.02 28.83 39.37
CA LYS A 107 0.16 27.38 39.39
C LYS A 107 -0.65 26.69 38.30
N ALA A 108 -1.92 27.07 38.11
CA ALA A 108 -2.76 26.50 37.07
C ALA A 108 -2.21 26.78 35.65
N GLN A 109 -1.68 27.98 35.41
CA GLN A 109 -1.04 28.33 34.15
C GLN A 109 0.25 27.51 33.93
N PHE A 110 1.11 27.40 34.95
CA PHE A 110 2.31 26.58 34.90
C PHE A 110 2.00 25.11 34.58
N ASP A 111 1.03 24.51 35.28
CA ASP A 111 0.61 23.12 35.07
C ASP A 111 0.05 22.92 33.65
N PHE A 112 -0.68 23.90 33.13
CA PHE A 112 -1.19 23.89 31.76
C PHE A 112 -0.07 23.95 30.71
N GLU A 113 0.89 24.86 30.88
CA GLU A 113 2.03 25.01 29.98
C GLU A 113 2.93 23.77 30.00
N LEU A 114 3.15 23.19 31.18
CA LEU A 114 3.94 21.96 31.35
C LEU A 114 3.26 20.79 30.67
N ARG A 115 1.94 20.65 30.85
CA ARG A 115 1.16 19.60 30.16
C ARG A 115 1.29 19.75 28.65
N ARG A 116 1.12 20.97 28.12
CA ARG A 116 1.19 21.23 26.68
C ARG A 116 2.56 20.91 26.10
N TYR A 117 3.64 21.28 26.81
CA TYR A 117 5.01 20.92 26.43
C TYR A 117 5.21 19.40 26.40
N GLN A 118 4.76 18.69 27.43
CA GLN A 118 4.87 17.24 27.53
C GLN A 118 4.07 16.52 26.43
N GLU A 119 2.83 16.95 26.18
CA GLU A 119 1.97 16.37 25.13
C GLU A 119 2.61 16.43 23.74
N VAL A 120 3.15 17.60 23.35
CA VAL A 120 3.85 17.76 22.06
C VAL A 120 5.14 16.96 22.03
N SER A 121 5.91 16.96 23.13
CA SER A 121 7.18 16.22 23.21
C SER A 121 6.99 14.70 23.15
N HIS A 122 5.98 14.18 23.85
CA HIS A 122 5.63 12.77 23.79
C HIS A 122 5.09 12.39 22.42
N MET A 123 4.37 13.28 21.73
CA MET A 123 3.91 13.04 20.37
C MET A 123 5.09 12.91 19.40
N HIS A 124 6.08 13.80 19.45
CA HIS A 124 7.30 13.65 18.64
C HIS A 124 7.98 12.30 18.89
N THR A 125 8.18 11.95 20.16
CA THR A 125 8.81 10.68 20.56
C THR A 125 8.01 9.48 20.04
N ALA A 126 6.68 9.51 20.16
CA ALA A 126 5.80 8.46 19.68
C ALA A 126 5.88 8.28 18.16
N LEU A 127 5.94 9.38 17.40
CA LEU A 127 6.07 9.34 15.95
C LEU A 127 7.44 8.82 15.51
N ILE A 128 8.53 9.26 16.17
CA ILE A 128 9.88 8.77 15.90
C ILE A 128 9.98 7.27 16.19
N GLN A 129 9.52 6.80 17.35
CA GLN A 129 9.50 5.37 17.68
C GLN A 129 8.66 4.55 16.68
N THR A 130 7.59 5.14 16.14
CA THR A 130 6.74 4.48 15.14
C THR A 130 7.42 4.43 13.77
N LEU A 131 8.09 5.50 13.34
CA LEU A 131 8.96 5.50 12.15
C LEU A 131 10.00 4.39 12.24
N LEU A 132 10.75 4.34 13.35
CA LEU A 132 11.81 3.36 13.57
C LEU A 132 11.29 1.92 13.64
N SER A 133 10.03 1.70 13.99
CA SER A 133 9.43 0.36 14.02
C SER A 133 9.27 -0.27 12.63
N PHE A 134 9.26 0.54 11.57
CA PHE A 134 9.15 0.07 10.18
C PHE A 134 10.52 -0.10 9.49
N ILE A 135 11.60 0.32 10.15
CA ILE A 135 12.94 0.35 9.59
C ILE A 135 13.73 -0.83 10.15
N GLN A 136 14.50 -1.51 9.28
CA GLN A 136 15.34 -2.62 9.73
C GLN A 136 16.40 -2.15 10.72
N ARG A 137 16.78 -3.06 11.62
CA ARG A 137 17.69 -2.78 12.74
C ARG A 137 18.99 -2.10 12.31
N ASP A 138 19.63 -2.57 11.26
CA ASP A 138 20.93 -2.04 10.80
C ASP A 138 20.88 -0.54 10.47
N TYR A 139 19.74 -0.05 9.95
CA TYR A 139 19.55 1.37 9.64
C TYR A 139 19.03 2.17 10.83
N LYS A 140 18.34 1.51 11.77
CA LYS A 140 17.89 2.09 13.05
C LYS A 140 19.07 2.41 13.96
N ASP A 141 20.04 1.50 14.08
CA ASP A 141 21.20 1.67 14.96
C ASP A 141 22.02 2.92 14.57
N ALA A 142 22.19 3.17 13.26
CA ALA A 142 22.85 4.38 12.75
C ALA A 142 22.09 5.68 13.09
N PHE A 143 20.75 5.63 13.12
CA PHE A 143 19.94 6.75 13.56
C PHE A 143 20.03 6.97 15.07
N GLU A 144 20.02 5.89 15.87
CA GLU A 144 20.12 5.99 17.33
C GLU A 144 21.45 6.62 17.78
N ASP A 145 22.55 6.32 17.10
CA ASP A 145 23.85 6.98 17.33
C ASP A 145 23.82 8.50 17.03
N HIS A 146 22.99 8.90 16.07
CA HIS A 146 22.75 10.31 15.74
C HIS A 146 21.81 10.98 16.77
N GLU A 147 20.75 10.29 17.17
CA GLU A 147 19.78 10.75 18.16
C GLU A 147 20.43 10.94 19.54
N ALA A 148 21.36 10.07 19.94
CA ALA A 148 22.11 10.19 21.19
C ALA A 148 22.86 11.53 21.34
N LYS A 149 23.17 12.21 20.22
CA LYS A 149 23.81 13.53 20.19
C LYS A 149 22.80 14.68 20.15
N ASN A 150 21.52 14.39 19.89
CA ASN A 150 20.43 15.35 19.66
C ASN A 150 19.16 14.94 20.42
N ILE A 151 19.19 15.06 21.75
CA ILE A 151 18.16 14.52 22.68
C ILE A 151 16.76 15.11 22.44
N ASP A 152 16.66 16.34 21.91
CA ASP A 152 15.38 17.04 21.67
C ASP A 152 14.97 17.05 20.19
N GLN A 153 15.38 16.05 19.39
CA GLN A 153 15.07 16.02 17.96
C GLN A 153 13.56 15.95 17.70
N SER A 154 13.05 16.80 16.81
CA SER A 154 11.67 16.74 16.33
C SER A 154 11.50 15.59 15.33
N PHE A 155 10.26 15.11 15.18
CA PHE A 155 9.92 14.09 14.18
C PHE A 155 10.35 14.50 12.76
N GLN A 156 10.16 15.78 12.41
CA GLN A 156 10.53 16.29 11.09
C GLN A 156 12.04 16.23 10.85
N GLU A 157 12.86 16.59 11.84
CA GLU A 157 14.31 16.46 11.75
C GLU A 157 14.74 14.98 11.64
N ALA A 158 14.08 14.09 12.37
CA ALA A 158 14.34 12.65 12.28
C ALA A 158 14.02 12.11 10.88
N PHE A 159 12.84 12.44 10.34
CA PHE A 159 12.44 12.01 9.00
C PHE A 159 13.35 12.60 7.91
N GLN A 160 13.75 13.87 8.03
CA GLN A 160 14.70 14.50 7.11
C GLN A 160 16.06 13.81 7.13
N TRP A 161 16.51 13.32 8.28
CA TRP A 161 17.75 12.54 8.37
C TRP A 161 17.65 11.28 7.49
N PHE A 162 16.57 10.52 7.58
CA PHE A 162 16.37 9.33 6.74
C PHE A 162 16.34 9.66 5.24
N LEU A 163 15.65 10.74 4.85
CA LEU A 163 15.64 11.18 3.45
C LEU A 163 17.04 11.54 2.94
N ARG A 164 17.85 12.24 3.75
CA ARG A 164 19.19 12.70 3.36
C ARG A 164 20.21 11.56 3.28
N TYR A 165 20.11 10.57 4.17
CA TYR A 165 21.11 9.50 4.26
C TYR A 165 20.78 8.30 3.37
N TYR A 166 19.50 7.99 3.15
CA TYR A 166 19.11 6.77 2.42
C TYR A 166 18.38 7.04 1.11
N ALA A 167 17.61 8.13 1.01
CA ALA A 167 16.86 8.42 -0.22
C ALA A 167 17.59 9.37 -1.18
N LYS A 168 18.72 9.98 -0.79
CA LYS A 168 19.39 11.01 -1.61
C LYS A 168 19.74 10.51 -3.01
N ASP A 169 20.27 9.30 -3.11
CA ASP A 169 20.75 8.75 -4.38
C ASP A 169 19.60 8.12 -5.20
N THR A 170 18.54 7.62 -4.55
CA THR A 170 17.38 7.02 -5.25
C THR A 170 16.32 8.05 -5.66
N GLN A 171 16.32 9.24 -5.06
CA GLN A 171 15.31 10.27 -5.29
C GLN A 171 15.18 10.66 -6.76
N ALA A 172 16.27 10.77 -7.52
CA ALA A 172 16.18 11.19 -8.91
C ALA A 172 15.48 10.15 -9.79
N GLU A 173 15.86 8.88 -9.65
CA GLU A 173 15.26 7.76 -10.39
C GLU A 173 13.80 7.56 -9.98
N GLU A 174 13.51 7.53 -8.69
CA GLU A 174 12.14 7.31 -8.20
C GLU A 174 11.19 8.46 -8.56
N LYS A 175 11.67 9.71 -8.58
CA LYS A 175 10.90 10.85 -9.10
C LYS A 175 10.51 10.62 -10.56
N LEU A 176 11.46 10.19 -11.39
CA LEU A 176 11.20 9.88 -12.80
C LEU A 176 10.25 8.69 -12.94
N THR A 177 10.38 7.66 -12.12
CA THR A 177 9.46 6.51 -12.10
C THR A 177 8.04 6.97 -11.80
N VAL A 178 7.83 7.70 -10.69
CA VAL A 178 6.49 8.17 -10.30
C VAL A 178 5.90 9.10 -11.35
N GLU A 179 6.69 10.00 -11.92
CA GLU A 179 6.27 10.91 -12.99
C GLU A 179 5.91 10.17 -14.28
N THR A 180 6.69 9.15 -14.64
CA THR A 180 6.40 8.28 -15.78
C THR A 180 5.10 7.51 -15.54
N GLU A 181 4.96 6.89 -14.37
CA GLU A 181 3.78 6.07 -14.08
C GLU A 181 2.48 6.89 -13.97
N VAL A 182 2.52 8.14 -13.47
CA VAL A 182 1.33 9.02 -13.49
C VAL A 182 1.03 9.48 -14.90
N THR A 183 2.04 9.93 -15.65
CA THR A 183 1.83 10.42 -17.02
C THR A 183 1.50 9.30 -18.00
N SER A 184 1.90 8.05 -17.76
CA SER A 184 1.57 6.86 -18.57
C SER A 184 0.31 6.14 -18.12
N PHE A 185 -0.38 6.63 -17.08
CA PHE A 185 -1.59 6.00 -16.57
C PHE A 185 -2.68 5.96 -17.64
N VAL A 186 -3.23 4.77 -17.89
CA VAL A 186 -4.32 4.58 -18.85
C VAL A 186 -5.64 4.62 -18.10
N TRP A 187 -6.34 5.75 -18.18
CA TRP A 187 -7.64 5.92 -17.57
C TRP A 187 -8.77 5.58 -18.55
N ASN A 188 -9.75 4.80 -18.09
CA ASN A 188 -10.99 4.56 -18.81
C ASN A 188 -12.10 5.52 -18.34
N PRO A 189 -12.63 6.39 -19.21
CA PRO A 189 -13.73 7.31 -18.87
C PRO A 189 -14.97 6.65 -18.24
N ALA A 190 -15.25 5.38 -18.55
CA ALA A 190 -16.39 4.65 -18.01
C ALA A 190 -16.29 4.42 -16.48
N ASP A 191 -15.07 4.40 -15.93
CA ASP A 191 -14.83 4.20 -14.49
C ASP A 191 -15.06 5.49 -13.66
N GLY A 192 -15.43 6.59 -14.34
CA GLY A 192 -15.51 7.92 -13.74
C GLY A 192 -14.13 8.51 -13.44
N MET A 193 -14.09 9.78 -12.99
CA MET A 193 -12.83 10.48 -12.74
C MET A 193 -12.11 10.09 -11.44
N ALA A 194 -12.79 9.40 -10.50
CA ALA A 194 -12.22 9.13 -9.19
C ALA A 194 -10.88 8.34 -9.22
N PRO A 195 -10.71 7.28 -10.04
CA PRO A 195 -9.44 6.58 -10.17
C PRO A 195 -8.31 7.47 -10.71
N LEU A 196 -8.61 8.34 -11.67
CA LEU A 196 -7.67 9.31 -12.24
C LEU A 196 -7.19 10.32 -11.18
N LEU A 197 -8.13 10.94 -10.46
CA LEU A 197 -7.81 11.91 -9.41
C LEU A 197 -7.03 11.28 -8.27
N ARG A 198 -7.36 10.03 -7.91
CA ARG A 198 -6.62 9.26 -6.91
C ARG A 198 -5.17 9.05 -7.35
N ARG A 199 -4.94 8.65 -8.60
CA ARG A 199 -3.58 8.43 -9.12
C ARG A 199 -2.74 9.71 -9.12
N ILE A 200 -3.32 10.82 -9.56
CA ILE A 200 -2.65 12.14 -9.54
C ILE A 200 -2.33 12.55 -8.10
N LYS A 201 -3.27 12.36 -7.16
CA LYS A 201 -3.07 12.69 -5.75
C LYS A 201 -1.98 11.84 -5.11
N GLU A 202 -1.95 10.53 -5.37
CA GLU A 202 -0.90 9.62 -4.89
C GLU A 202 0.48 10.07 -5.38
N ALA A 203 0.60 10.44 -6.66
CA ALA A 203 1.84 10.98 -7.23
C ALA A 203 2.24 12.33 -6.60
N ALA A 204 1.31 13.28 -6.50
CA ALA A 204 1.56 14.58 -5.89
C ALA A 204 2.01 14.45 -4.42
N ASN A 205 1.35 13.59 -3.65
CA ASN A 205 1.73 13.30 -2.26
C ASN A 205 3.15 12.75 -2.14
N PHE A 206 3.58 11.88 -3.05
CA PHE A 206 4.95 11.39 -3.07
C PHE A 206 5.97 12.55 -3.17
N PHE A 207 5.74 13.49 -4.08
CA PHE A 207 6.60 14.67 -4.25
C PHE A 207 6.61 15.59 -3.03
N ILE A 208 5.45 15.76 -2.38
CA ILE A 208 5.31 16.49 -1.12
C ILE A 208 6.13 15.81 0.00
N HIS A 209 5.99 14.49 0.15
CA HIS A 209 6.67 13.72 1.20
C HIS A 209 8.20 13.75 1.11
N ILE A 210 8.75 13.74 -0.10
CA ILE A 210 10.20 13.82 -0.33
C ILE A 210 10.72 15.26 -0.39
N GLN A 211 9.90 16.24 0.00
CA GLN A 211 10.24 17.67 0.05
C GLN A 211 10.62 18.25 -1.32
N CYS A 212 9.99 17.77 -2.39
CA CYS A 212 10.12 18.30 -3.74
C CYS A 212 8.72 18.47 -4.36
N PRO A 213 7.82 19.26 -3.73
CA PRO A 213 6.43 19.37 -4.19
C PRO A 213 6.36 19.87 -5.64
N LYS A 214 5.43 19.30 -6.40
CA LYS A 214 5.11 19.78 -7.74
C LYS A 214 4.26 21.04 -7.63
N THR A 215 4.42 21.94 -8.60
CA THR A 215 3.59 23.15 -8.67
C THR A 215 2.17 22.79 -9.08
N ASP A 216 1.22 23.68 -8.76
CA ASP A 216 -0.19 23.50 -9.12
C ASP A 216 -0.36 23.36 -10.63
N GLU A 217 0.44 24.06 -11.43
CA GLU A 217 0.47 23.97 -12.89
C GLU A 217 0.93 22.60 -13.35
N GLN A 218 2.01 22.05 -12.77
CA GLN A 218 2.53 20.73 -13.13
C GLN A 218 1.50 19.62 -12.85
N ILE A 219 0.79 19.71 -11.72
CA ILE A 219 -0.26 18.74 -11.37
C ILE A 219 -1.47 18.90 -12.31
N THR A 220 -1.81 20.14 -12.67
CA THR A 220 -2.86 20.45 -13.65
C THR A 220 -2.52 19.88 -15.03
N ASP A 221 -1.28 20.01 -15.48
CA ASP A 221 -0.80 19.46 -16.74
C ASP A 221 -0.93 17.93 -16.79
N TRP A 222 -0.65 17.22 -15.69
CA TRP A 222 -0.90 15.78 -15.62
C TRP A 222 -2.37 15.43 -15.83
N LEU A 223 -3.28 16.17 -15.19
CA LEU A 223 -4.72 15.95 -15.35
C LEU A 223 -5.16 16.17 -16.81
N VAL A 224 -4.79 17.30 -17.39
CA VAL A 224 -5.15 17.66 -18.78
C VAL A 224 -4.56 16.65 -19.76
N LEU A 225 -3.30 16.24 -19.58
CA LEU A 225 -2.64 15.21 -20.40
C LEU A 225 -3.43 13.90 -20.39
N LEU A 226 -3.79 13.42 -19.20
CA LEU A 226 -4.48 12.14 -19.04
C LEU A 226 -5.92 12.17 -19.61
N VAL A 227 -6.64 13.28 -19.44
CA VAL A 227 -7.95 13.49 -20.08
C VAL A 227 -7.81 13.54 -21.59
N THR A 228 -6.83 14.27 -22.12
CA THR A 228 -6.58 14.41 -23.57
C THR A 228 -6.29 13.06 -24.22
N ARG A 229 -5.49 12.21 -23.58
CA ARG A 229 -5.13 10.88 -24.11
C ARG A 229 -6.30 9.94 -24.32
N THR A 230 -7.43 10.16 -23.66
CA THR A 230 -8.63 9.37 -23.90
C THR A 230 -9.21 9.59 -25.31
N GLY A 231 -8.95 10.75 -25.93
CA GLY A 231 -9.57 11.17 -27.19
C GLY A 231 -11.08 11.41 -27.10
N VAL A 232 -11.70 11.15 -25.94
CA VAL A 232 -13.14 11.28 -25.73
C VAL A 232 -13.49 12.74 -25.50
N TYR A 233 -12.78 13.45 -24.62
CA TYR A 233 -13.16 14.78 -24.12
C TYR A 233 -12.48 15.96 -24.84
N THR A 234 -12.31 15.86 -26.16
CA THR A 234 -11.52 16.83 -26.95
C THR A 234 -12.09 18.24 -26.90
N ASP A 235 -13.42 18.42 -26.87
CA ASP A 235 -14.03 19.76 -26.82
C ASP A 235 -13.95 20.36 -25.42
N GLU A 236 -14.04 19.54 -24.37
CA GLU A 236 -13.83 19.97 -22.99
C GLU A 236 -12.37 20.40 -22.76
N VAL A 237 -11.40 19.69 -23.34
CA VAL A 237 -9.99 20.09 -23.32
C VAL A 237 -9.78 21.42 -24.04
N LYS A 238 -10.39 21.64 -25.22
CA LYS A 238 -10.32 22.95 -25.90
C LYS A 238 -10.89 24.08 -25.04
N LYS A 239 -12.06 23.87 -24.42
CA LYS A 239 -12.68 24.85 -23.52
C LYS A 239 -11.77 25.17 -22.33
N TRP A 240 -11.12 24.17 -21.73
CA TRP A 240 -10.14 24.39 -20.66
C TRP A 240 -8.97 25.26 -21.13
N ASN A 241 -8.39 24.94 -22.29
CA ASN A 241 -7.25 25.66 -22.85
C ASN A 241 -7.54 27.12 -23.26
N LEU A 242 -8.82 27.50 -23.36
CA LEU A 242 -9.23 28.88 -23.67
C LEU A 242 -9.34 29.78 -22.42
N ARG A 243 -9.20 29.21 -21.22
CA ARG A 243 -9.28 29.99 -19.97
C ARG A 243 -8.07 30.88 -19.81
N ASP A 244 -8.30 32.09 -19.31
CA ASP A 244 -7.27 33.12 -19.16
C ASP A 244 -6.60 33.15 -17.78
N GLY A 245 -7.11 32.40 -16.79
CA GLY A 245 -6.59 32.39 -15.42
C GLY A 245 -6.85 33.67 -14.61
N THR A 246 -7.46 34.70 -15.21
CA THR A 246 -7.63 36.04 -14.61
C THR A 246 -9.09 36.46 -14.46
N THR A 247 -9.97 35.94 -15.30
CA THR A 247 -11.41 36.19 -15.23
C THR A 247 -12.03 35.32 -14.12
N ALA A 248 -12.95 35.90 -13.34
CA ALA A 248 -13.64 35.17 -12.28
C ALA A 248 -14.35 33.92 -12.84
N GLY A 249 -14.11 32.75 -12.24
CA GLY A 249 -14.60 31.48 -12.75
C GLY A 249 -13.79 30.93 -13.94
N GLN A 250 -12.64 31.51 -14.27
CA GLN A 250 -11.68 30.98 -15.25
C GLN A 250 -10.31 30.68 -14.64
N GLU A 251 -10.27 30.41 -13.34
CA GLU A 251 -9.05 30.05 -12.63
C GLU A 251 -8.44 28.77 -13.23
N THR A 252 -7.10 28.74 -13.30
CA THR A 252 -6.32 27.64 -13.87
C THR A 252 -5.63 26.78 -12.81
N THR A 253 -6.01 26.94 -11.53
CA THR A 253 -5.48 26.13 -10.43
C THR A 253 -5.91 24.67 -10.55
N TYR A 254 -5.20 23.78 -9.86
CA TYR A 254 -5.54 22.35 -9.89
C TYR A 254 -6.96 22.09 -9.38
N GLN A 255 -7.37 22.78 -8.32
CA GLN A 255 -8.73 22.66 -7.78
C GLN A 255 -9.80 23.09 -8.79
N ALA A 256 -9.57 24.19 -9.52
CA ALA A 256 -10.47 24.66 -10.57
C ALA A 256 -10.51 23.69 -11.75
N CYS A 257 -9.38 23.07 -12.09
CA CYS A 257 -9.27 22.04 -13.12
C CYS A 257 -10.10 20.80 -12.79
N VAL A 258 -9.97 20.29 -11.56
CA VAL A 258 -10.77 19.17 -11.06
C VAL A 258 -12.26 19.51 -11.12
N ALA A 259 -12.66 20.67 -10.60
CA ALA A 259 -14.07 21.09 -10.61
C ALA A 259 -14.65 21.20 -12.03
N PHE A 260 -13.86 21.73 -12.97
CA PHE A 260 -14.25 21.86 -14.37
C PHE A 260 -14.45 20.50 -15.05
N PHE A 261 -13.43 19.64 -15.03
CA PHE A 261 -13.53 18.36 -15.75
C PHE A 261 -14.55 17.43 -15.10
N LEU A 262 -14.73 17.48 -13.78
CA LEU A 262 -15.76 16.69 -13.12
C LEU A 262 -17.17 17.10 -13.59
N LYS A 263 -17.42 18.40 -13.74
CA LYS A 263 -18.69 18.92 -14.29
C LYS A 263 -18.85 18.57 -15.77
N GLU A 264 -17.85 18.90 -16.59
CA GLU A 264 -17.97 18.83 -18.05
C GLU A 264 -17.96 17.37 -18.56
N THR A 265 -17.21 16.45 -17.94
CA THR A 265 -17.24 15.04 -18.34
C THR A 265 -18.60 14.40 -18.06
N ILE A 266 -19.25 14.75 -16.94
CA ILE A 266 -20.63 14.31 -16.63
C ILE A 266 -21.61 14.84 -17.70
N ASN A 267 -21.50 16.13 -18.05
CA ASN A 267 -22.35 16.72 -19.08
C ASN A 267 -22.13 16.07 -20.45
N ALA A 268 -20.88 15.87 -20.86
CA ALA A 268 -20.52 15.21 -22.10
C ALA A 268 -21.04 13.77 -22.15
N ASN A 269 -20.93 13.02 -21.05
CA ASN A 269 -21.45 11.67 -20.96
C ASN A 269 -22.98 11.64 -21.06
N LYS A 270 -23.70 12.61 -20.50
CA LYS A 270 -25.17 12.73 -20.66
C LYS A 270 -25.57 13.03 -22.12
N VAL A 271 -24.82 13.88 -22.82
CA VAL A 271 -25.09 14.23 -24.22
C VAL A 271 -24.78 13.05 -25.15
N ARG A 272 -23.75 12.26 -24.84
CA ARG A 272 -23.31 11.10 -25.63
C ARG A 272 -24.08 9.83 -25.32
N ALA A 273 -24.59 9.69 -24.11
CA ALA A 273 -25.59 8.68 -23.79
C ALA A 273 -26.77 8.95 -24.73
N THR A 274 -27.05 8.01 -25.63
CA THR A 274 -28.19 8.10 -26.52
C THR A 274 -29.41 8.38 -25.65
N PRO A 275 -30.07 9.53 -25.78
CA PRO A 275 -31.15 9.89 -24.89
C PRO A 275 -32.21 8.80 -24.94
N ALA A 276 -32.80 8.44 -23.79
CA ALA A 276 -34.02 7.62 -23.81
C ALA A 276 -35.15 8.29 -24.62
N SER A 277 -35.07 9.62 -24.84
CA SER A 277 -35.94 10.37 -25.76
C SER A 277 -35.68 10.12 -27.24
N ALA A 278 -34.58 9.45 -27.61
CA ALA A 278 -34.40 8.90 -28.97
C ALA A 278 -35.31 7.67 -29.21
N PHE A 279 -35.94 7.13 -28.15
CA PHE A 279 -36.97 6.09 -28.19
C PHE A 279 -38.35 6.57 -27.75
N ASP A 280 -38.67 7.84 -28.02
CA ASP A 280 -40.04 8.39 -28.07
C ASP A 280 -40.55 9.18 -26.83
N HIS A 281 -41.17 10.31 -27.19
CA HIS A 281 -42.04 11.26 -26.45
C HIS A 281 -41.46 12.21 -25.38
N GLY A 282 -41.75 13.50 -25.60
CA GLY A 282 -41.14 14.63 -24.92
C GLY A 282 -41.78 15.06 -23.60
N MET A 283 -41.01 15.85 -22.85
CA MET A 283 -41.50 16.81 -21.86
C MET A 283 -40.37 17.76 -21.47
N ASN A 284 -40.66 19.07 -21.53
CA ASN A 284 -39.81 20.15 -21.04
C ASN A 284 -39.57 20.01 -19.53
N ALA A 285 -38.31 20.02 -19.10
CA ALA A 285 -37.96 20.29 -17.71
C ALA A 285 -36.82 21.32 -17.68
N ALA A 286 -37.19 22.52 -17.26
CA ALA A 286 -36.26 23.63 -17.01
C ALA A 286 -35.23 23.21 -15.95
N ILE A 287 -33.95 23.41 -16.26
CA ILE A 287 -32.85 23.21 -15.31
C ILE A 287 -32.72 24.51 -14.52
N ALA A 288 -33.11 24.46 -13.25
CA ALA A 288 -32.82 25.51 -12.27
C ALA A 288 -31.42 25.28 -11.70
N ASP A 289 -30.54 26.28 -11.82
CA ASP A 289 -29.23 26.32 -11.18
C ASP A 289 -29.37 26.44 -9.66
N ALA A 290 -28.76 25.50 -8.93
CA ALA A 290 -28.61 25.53 -7.47
C ALA A 290 -27.11 25.35 -7.09
N PRO A 291 -26.65 25.92 -5.97
CA PRO A 291 -25.25 26.31 -5.78
C PRO A 291 -24.30 25.14 -5.42
N ASN A 292 -23.09 25.21 -5.98
CA ASN A 292 -22.00 24.21 -5.99
C ASN A 292 -21.50 23.69 -4.62
N ALA A 293 -21.91 24.27 -3.49
CA ALA A 293 -21.42 23.86 -2.17
C ALA A 293 -22.02 22.50 -1.72
N GLN A 294 -23.28 22.23 -2.02
CA GLN A 294 -23.92 20.95 -1.69
C GLN A 294 -23.34 19.78 -2.52
N THR A 295 -22.79 20.04 -3.70
CA THR A 295 -22.23 19.01 -4.58
C THR A 295 -20.90 18.46 -4.07
N ILE A 296 -20.08 19.30 -3.41
CA ILE A 296 -18.79 18.89 -2.83
C ILE A 296 -19.00 18.06 -1.56
N ASP A 297 -19.94 18.46 -0.70
CA ASP A 297 -20.31 17.69 0.49
C ASP A 297 -20.97 16.36 0.10
N ASN A 298 -21.88 16.38 -0.89
CA ASN A 298 -22.45 15.16 -1.46
C ASN A 298 -21.40 14.27 -2.13
N PHE A 299 -20.32 14.84 -2.70
CA PHE A 299 -19.20 14.06 -3.24
C PHE A 299 -18.32 13.45 -2.16
N SER A 300 -18.05 14.16 -1.06
CA SER A 300 -17.30 13.58 0.07
C SER A 300 -18.08 12.42 0.71
N ALA A 301 -19.40 12.57 0.84
CA ALA A 301 -20.31 11.52 1.32
C ALA A 301 -20.42 10.37 0.29
N ALA A 302 -20.52 10.66 -1.01
CA ALA A 302 -20.58 9.65 -2.06
C ALA A 302 -19.25 8.91 -2.24
N SER A 303 -18.11 9.59 -2.04
CA SER A 303 -16.77 8.99 -2.06
C SER A 303 -16.56 8.09 -0.84
N ALA A 304 -17.01 8.51 0.34
CA ALA A 304 -17.02 7.66 1.54
C ALA A 304 -17.96 6.45 1.37
N ALA A 305 -19.14 6.65 0.77
CA ALA A 305 -20.06 5.56 0.44
C ALA A 305 -19.49 4.61 -0.62
N ASN A 306 -18.78 5.13 -1.63
CA ASN A 306 -18.14 4.32 -2.66
C ASN A 306 -16.91 3.57 -2.12
N ALA A 307 -16.16 4.17 -1.20
CA ALA A 307 -15.07 3.50 -0.48
C ALA A 307 -15.61 2.38 0.43
N ALA A 308 -16.73 2.60 1.10
CA ALA A 308 -17.43 1.57 1.87
C ALA A 308 -17.98 0.45 0.97
N ALA A 309 -18.58 0.80 -0.17
CA ALA A 309 -19.05 -0.17 -1.17
C ALA A 309 -17.90 -0.98 -1.78
N HIS A 310 -16.75 -0.35 -2.05
CA HIS A 310 -15.53 -1.05 -2.49
C HIS A 310 -14.95 -1.95 -1.40
N ALA A 311 -14.93 -1.54 -0.14
CA ALA A 311 -14.50 -2.39 0.96
C ALA A 311 -15.41 -3.63 1.11
N GLU A 312 -16.72 -3.46 0.91
CA GLU A 312 -17.69 -4.56 0.94
C GLU A 312 -17.57 -5.48 -0.29
N ALA A 313 -17.33 -4.90 -1.47
CA ALA A 313 -17.01 -5.65 -2.67
C ALA A 313 -15.71 -6.45 -2.51
N GLN A 314 -14.68 -5.88 -1.87
CA GLN A 314 -13.41 -6.55 -1.60
C GLN A 314 -13.58 -7.70 -0.60
N ARG A 315 -14.42 -7.54 0.42
CA ARG A 315 -14.80 -8.63 1.35
C ARG A 315 -15.56 -9.75 0.62
N THR A 316 -16.46 -9.38 -0.29
CA THR A 316 -17.21 -10.33 -1.12
C THR A 316 -16.30 -11.08 -2.08
N ILE A 317 -15.35 -10.40 -2.72
CA ILE A 317 -14.34 -11.04 -3.58
C ILE A 317 -13.45 -11.98 -2.76
N SER A 318 -13.04 -11.58 -1.55
CA SER A 318 -12.24 -12.42 -0.65
C SER A 318 -13.02 -13.65 -0.19
N SER A 319 -14.32 -13.52 0.10
CA SER A 319 -15.17 -14.65 0.48
C SER A 319 -15.43 -15.60 -0.70
N GLN A 320 -15.61 -15.06 -1.91
CA GLN A 320 -15.71 -15.86 -3.13
C GLN A 320 -14.39 -16.58 -3.45
N GLN A 321 -13.24 -15.93 -3.26
CA GLN A 321 -11.94 -16.59 -3.40
C GLN A 321 -11.75 -17.71 -2.37
N ALA A 322 -12.17 -17.51 -1.12
CA ALA A 322 -12.15 -18.56 -0.09
C ALA A 322 -13.09 -19.72 -0.45
N GLN A 323 -14.26 -19.45 -1.02
CA GLN A 323 -15.17 -20.50 -1.54
C GLN A 323 -14.58 -21.24 -2.73
N ILE A 324 -13.91 -20.55 -3.67
CA ILE A 324 -13.23 -21.17 -4.81
C ILE A 324 -12.07 -22.06 -4.34
N GLN A 325 -11.30 -21.61 -3.35
CA GLN A 325 -10.24 -22.45 -2.74
C GLN A 325 -10.83 -23.65 -2.00
N GLY A 326 -11.95 -23.48 -1.30
CA GLY A 326 -12.68 -24.58 -0.66
C GLY A 326 -13.21 -25.60 -1.68
N LEU A 327 -13.76 -25.13 -2.80
CA LEU A 327 -14.19 -25.98 -3.91
C LEU A 327 -13.00 -26.67 -4.59
N GLN A 328 -11.86 -25.99 -4.76
CA GLN A 328 -10.64 -26.61 -5.28
C GLN A 328 -10.09 -27.69 -4.34
N GLN A 329 -10.14 -27.49 -3.03
CA GLN A 329 -9.79 -28.52 -2.05
C GLN A 329 -10.79 -29.67 -2.04
N GLN A 330 -12.09 -29.40 -2.23
CA GLN A 330 -13.12 -30.43 -2.32
C GLN A 330 -13.01 -31.23 -3.63
N ILE A 331 -12.65 -30.58 -4.75
CA ILE A 331 -12.33 -31.23 -6.02
C ILE A 331 -11.05 -32.05 -5.88
N GLN A 332 -10.01 -31.57 -5.19
CA GLN A 332 -8.83 -32.40 -4.89
C GLN A 332 -9.15 -33.60 -4.00
N GLN A 333 -10.05 -33.47 -3.01
CA GLN A 333 -10.46 -34.60 -2.17
C GLN A 333 -11.40 -35.58 -2.90
N GLN A 334 -12.24 -35.14 -3.82
CA GLN A 334 -13.06 -36.01 -4.67
C GLN A 334 -12.30 -36.64 -5.84
N ASN A 335 -11.19 -36.05 -6.28
CA ASN A 335 -10.33 -36.60 -7.33
C ASN A 335 -9.16 -37.43 -6.77
N VAL A 336 -9.03 -37.55 -5.45
CA VAL A 336 -8.22 -38.59 -4.77
C VAL A 336 -9.11 -39.81 -4.51
N GLN A 337 -9.65 -40.37 -5.60
CA GLN A 337 -10.01 -41.78 -5.64
C GLN A 337 -9.51 -42.41 -6.95
N PRO A 338 -8.18 -42.50 -7.13
CA PRO A 338 -7.59 -43.66 -7.78
C PRO A 338 -6.57 -44.30 -6.84
N GLN A 339 -7.01 -44.91 -5.73
CA GLN A 339 -6.16 -45.80 -4.93
C GLN A 339 -6.46 -47.29 -5.13
N SER A 340 -7.42 -47.65 -5.98
CA SER A 340 -7.69 -49.07 -6.31
C SER A 340 -7.03 -49.55 -7.61
N HIS A 341 -6.68 -48.67 -8.55
CA HIS A 341 -6.12 -49.08 -9.84
C HIS A 341 -4.59 -49.16 -9.89
N ASP A 342 -3.86 -48.24 -9.23
CA ASP A 342 -2.39 -48.25 -9.27
C ASP A 342 -1.78 -49.41 -8.47
N PHE A 343 -2.40 -49.83 -7.37
CA PHE A 343 -1.92 -50.99 -6.61
C PHE A 343 -2.10 -52.31 -7.38
N LEU A 344 -3.18 -52.44 -8.17
CA LEU A 344 -3.43 -53.64 -8.99
C LEU A 344 -2.52 -53.67 -10.23
N ALA A 345 -2.27 -52.51 -10.85
CA ALA A 345 -1.33 -52.40 -11.98
C ALA A 345 0.11 -52.68 -11.55
N GLN A 346 0.54 -52.21 -10.36
CA GLN A 346 1.88 -52.49 -9.85
C GLN A 346 2.05 -53.95 -9.39
N GLN A 347 0.99 -54.59 -8.87
CA GLN A 347 1.02 -56.01 -8.53
C GLN A 347 1.05 -56.90 -9.79
N GLN A 348 0.36 -56.54 -10.87
CA GLN A 348 0.44 -57.26 -12.16
C GLN A 348 1.80 -57.09 -12.85
N ALA A 349 2.41 -55.89 -12.77
CA ALA A 349 3.76 -55.67 -13.32
C ALA A 349 4.84 -56.47 -12.56
N ALA A 350 4.74 -56.56 -11.23
CA ALA A 350 5.66 -57.38 -10.43
C ALA A 350 5.49 -58.89 -10.68
N ALA A 351 4.26 -59.36 -10.88
CA ALA A 351 3.98 -60.76 -11.21
C ALA A 351 4.52 -61.15 -12.60
N GLN A 352 4.42 -60.26 -13.59
CA GLN A 352 4.98 -60.50 -14.93
C GLN A 352 6.51 -60.52 -14.94
N GLN A 353 7.18 -59.68 -14.15
CA GLN A 353 8.65 -59.70 -14.04
C GLN A 353 9.16 -60.96 -13.34
N ALA A 354 8.46 -61.45 -12.31
CA ALA A 354 8.80 -62.71 -11.64
C ALA A 354 8.59 -63.92 -12.57
N ALA A 355 7.51 -63.93 -13.36
CA ALA A 355 7.26 -64.99 -14.34
C ALA A 355 8.28 -64.99 -15.49
N ALA A 356 8.72 -63.81 -15.95
CA ALA A 356 9.75 -63.69 -16.98
C ALA A 356 11.13 -64.19 -16.50
N GLN A 357 11.50 -63.92 -15.24
CA GLN A 357 12.74 -64.45 -14.67
C GLN A 357 12.72 -65.97 -14.49
N GLN A 358 11.58 -66.55 -14.08
CA GLN A 358 11.46 -68.01 -13.98
C GLN A 358 11.49 -68.69 -15.35
N ALA A 359 10.88 -68.10 -16.38
CA ALA A 359 10.95 -68.62 -17.74
C ALA A 359 12.38 -68.55 -18.32
N ALA A 360 13.12 -67.47 -18.06
CA ALA A 360 14.52 -67.36 -18.46
C ALA A 360 15.42 -68.37 -17.73
N ALA A 361 15.18 -68.61 -16.43
CA ALA A 361 15.91 -69.62 -15.66
C ALA A 361 15.65 -71.06 -16.16
N GLN A 362 14.41 -71.38 -16.54
CA GLN A 362 14.08 -72.69 -17.14
C GLN A 362 14.71 -72.89 -18.52
N GLN A 363 14.77 -71.85 -19.36
CA GLN A 363 15.46 -71.94 -20.65
C GLN A 363 16.98 -72.11 -20.49
N ALA A 364 17.59 -71.44 -19.51
CA ALA A 364 19.01 -71.63 -19.20
C ALA A 364 19.30 -73.06 -18.69
N ALA A 365 18.42 -73.61 -17.82
CA ALA A 365 18.53 -74.98 -17.36
C ALA A 365 18.34 -76.01 -18.50
N ALA A 366 17.41 -75.76 -19.42
CA ALA A 366 17.19 -76.62 -20.59
C ALA A 366 18.40 -76.62 -21.56
N GLN A 367 19.05 -75.47 -21.76
CA GLN A 367 20.29 -75.40 -22.55
C GLN A 367 21.45 -76.13 -21.86
N GLN A 368 21.59 -76.03 -20.53
CA GLN A 368 22.58 -76.82 -19.78
C GLN A 368 22.30 -78.32 -19.85
N ALA A 369 21.03 -78.74 -19.77
CA ALA A 369 20.64 -80.14 -19.93
C ALA A 369 20.93 -80.66 -21.35
N MET A 370 20.70 -79.85 -22.39
CA MET A 370 21.09 -80.20 -23.76
C MET A 370 22.62 -80.33 -23.92
N MET A 371 23.41 -79.44 -23.32
CA MET A 371 24.87 -79.56 -23.34
C MET A 371 25.36 -80.82 -22.59
N GLN A 372 24.78 -81.17 -21.45
CA GLN A 372 25.10 -82.42 -20.75
C GLN A 372 24.71 -83.64 -21.59
N HIS A 373 23.59 -83.61 -22.31
CA HIS A 373 23.20 -84.71 -23.18
C HIS A 373 24.15 -84.86 -24.37
N GLN A 374 24.69 -83.75 -24.89
CA GLN A 374 25.70 -83.75 -25.96
C GLN A 374 27.07 -84.26 -25.47
N LEU A 375 27.45 -83.94 -24.23
CA LEU A 375 28.65 -84.48 -23.56
C LEU A 375 28.52 -85.99 -23.27
N ASN A 376 27.36 -86.48 -22.84
CA ASN A 376 27.10 -87.92 -22.68
C ASN A 376 27.08 -88.67 -24.01
N PHE A 377 26.60 -88.05 -25.10
CA PHE A 377 26.66 -88.65 -26.44
C PHE A 377 28.10 -88.72 -26.97
N MET A 378 28.96 -87.76 -26.61
CA MET A 378 30.40 -87.82 -26.89
C MET A 378 31.14 -88.86 -26.04
N GLN A 379 30.72 -89.12 -24.80
CA GLN A 379 31.30 -90.19 -23.99
C GLN A 379 30.88 -91.60 -24.45
N HIS A 380 29.66 -91.81 -24.93
CA HIS A 380 29.26 -93.10 -25.51
C HIS A 380 29.83 -93.37 -26.91
N SER A 381 30.13 -92.33 -27.70
CA SER A 381 30.81 -92.49 -29.00
C SER A 381 32.32 -92.74 -28.86
N PHE A 382 32.93 -92.46 -27.71
CA PHE A 382 34.31 -92.85 -27.38
C PHE A 382 34.45 -94.30 -26.86
N GLN A 383 33.39 -94.89 -26.28
CA GLN A 383 33.40 -96.31 -25.88
C GLN A 383 33.18 -97.30 -27.03
N LEU A 384 32.72 -96.83 -28.20
CA LEU A 384 32.62 -97.64 -29.43
C LEU A 384 33.84 -97.50 -30.36
N ARG A 385 34.85 -96.70 -30.00
CA ARG A 385 36.06 -96.45 -30.83
C ARG A 385 37.39 -96.80 -30.14
N ALA A 386 37.35 -97.36 -28.93
CA ALA A 386 38.51 -97.84 -28.17
C ALA A 386 38.59 -99.38 -28.11
N GLY A 387 38.24 -100.04 -29.22
CA GLY A 387 38.28 -101.50 -29.38
C GLY A 387 38.98 -101.98 -30.65
N SER A 388 39.89 -101.20 -31.23
CA SER A 388 40.64 -101.62 -32.43
C SER A 388 42.07 -101.05 -32.48
N GLN A 389 42.99 -101.69 -31.75
CA GLN A 389 44.37 -101.95 -32.18
C GLN A 389 44.62 -103.43 -31.80
N PHE A 390 44.65 -104.36 -32.74
CA PHE A 390 45.78 -104.82 -33.57
C PHE A 390 46.99 -105.38 -32.79
N PRO A 391 47.62 -106.47 -33.29
CA PRO A 391 48.43 -107.41 -32.53
C PRO A 391 49.93 -107.11 -32.57
N SER A 392 50.65 -107.88 -31.73
CA SER A 392 52.10 -108.15 -31.66
C SER A 392 52.89 -107.22 -30.73
#